data_AF-A0A6L3XZE1-F1
#
_entry.id   AF-A0A6L3XZE1-F1
#
_cell.length_a   1.000
_cell.length_b   1.000
_cell.length_c   1.000
_cell.angle_alpha   90.00
_cell.angle_beta   90.00
_cell.angle_gamma   90.00
#
_symmetry.space_group_name_H-M   'P 1'
#
loop_
_entity.id
_entity.type
_entity.pdbx_description
1 polymer ?
#
loop_
_entity_poly.entity_id
_entity_poly.type
_entity_poly.pdbx_seq_one_letter_code
_entity_poly.pdbx_strand_id
1 'polypeptide(L)'
;MGRPLKSVFKKEHRDDISNRSANPVFSEVAEVFLSRRRFLQMGAVAGAAVSFPYLITPENAIAAVSKSSALAKAVSLGFTSIDVSTEDTVRVPEGYIARPFYRWGDPTGIKDNMPAFKPDASNTTDEQAVQAGMHHDGMAWFSLPQGAQNPEHGLLALNHEYIDNGMLFTDGTANGSLDKARKGQNAMGVSVVEVKKTGSGWEVVRPSSCARRITVNTPMQLTGPARHQDLMKTAADPQGERVLGTMQNCANGHTPWGTYLTCEENWSDIFVKKADLNPLEKRYGISDSDESYRWNEVDERFSVDRTPNEPNRFGWVVEIDPYNPTSTPRKHTALGRFKHEGAAVTLAADNRVVVYMGDDQKFEYIYKFVSDKKYDPANREANMQLLTSGTLYVARFNQDGSGDWLPLIFGQNGLDKSNGFESQG
;
A
#
# COMPACT_ATOMS: atom_id res chain seq x y z
N MET A 1 29.69 8.65 29.47
CA MET A 1 28.31 8.57 28.95
C MET A 1 28.39 8.79 27.45
N GLY A 2 28.23 7.73 26.66
CA GLY A 2 28.24 7.86 25.20
C GLY A 2 27.09 8.76 24.77
N ARG A 3 27.34 9.66 23.82
CA ARG A 3 26.26 10.40 23.15
C ARG A 3 25.23 9.37 22.66
N PRO A 4 23.92 9.60 22.81
CA PRO A 4 22.94 8.71 22.21
C PRO A 4 23.28 8.62 20.72
N LEU A 5 23.40 7.40 20.20
CA LEU A 5 23.46 7.18 18.75
C LEU A 5 22.28 7.97 18.17
N LYS A 6 22.58 9.00 17.36
CA LYS A 6 21.54 9.62 16.52
C LYS A 6 20.85 8.45 15.82
N SER A 7 19.53 8.40 15.93
CA SER A 7 18.76 7.27 15.43
C SER A 7 19.14 7.00 13.98
N VAL A 8 19.68 5.82 13.71
CA VAL A 8 20.04 5.40 12.34
C VAL A 8 18.75 5.14 11.55
N PHE A 9 17.72 4.68 12.25
CA PHE A 9 16.41 4.29 11.72
C PHE A 9 15.37 5.40 11.92
N LYS A 10 14.40 5.46 11.00
CA LYS A 10 13.13 6.18 11.17
C LYS A 10 12.44 5.67 12.45
N LYS A 11 12.02 6.60 13.31
CA LYS A 11 11.51 6.28 14.66
C LYS A 11 9.99 6.28 14.80
N GLU A 12 9.25 6.62 13.75
CA GLU A 12 7.83 6.97 13.89
C GLU A 12 6.99 6.40 12.74
N HIS A 13 6.00 5.58 13.09
CA HIS A 13 4.68 5.69 12.49
C HIS A 13 3.91 6.69 13.36
N ARG A 14 3.33 7.74 12.76
CA ARG A 14 2.49 8.66 13.54
C ARG A 14 1.26 7.91 13.99
N ASP A 15 1.15 7.77 15.30
CA ASP A 15 0.12 6.96 15.96
C ASP A 15 -1.15 7.78 16.28
N ASP A 16 -1.23 8.96 15.66
CA ASP A 16 -2.26 9.97 15.86
C ASP A 16 -3.59 9.56 15.24
N ILE A 17 -4.68 9.98 15.88
CA ILE A 17 -6.03 9.77 15.38
C ILE A 17 -6.47 11.03 14.60
N SER A 18 -6.53 10.93 13.27
CA SER A 18 -7.08 12.00 12.42
C SER A 18 -8.58 11.83 12.13
N ASN A 19 -9.11 10.60 12.24
CA ASN A 19 -10.54 10.34 12.14
C ASN A 19 -11.22 10.48 13.51
N ARG A 20 -11.91 11.61 13.70
CA ARG A 20 -12.67 11.91 14.93
C ARG A 20 -14.18 11.70 14.75
N SER A 21 -14.58 10.86 13.81
CA SER A 21 -16.00 10.54 13.64
C SER A 21 -16.57 9.88 14.90
N ALA A 22 -17.85 10.10 15.15
CA ALA A 22 -18.57 9.49 16.27
C ALA A 22 -19.14 8.10 15.92
N ASN A 23 -18.65 7.48 14.84
CA ASN A 23 -19.06 6.14 14.46
C ASN A 23 -18.53 5.12 15.47
N PRO A 24 -19.27 4.03 15.77
CA PRO A 24 -18.75 2.95 16.59
C PRO A 24 -17.47 2.38 15.96
N VAL A 25 -16.44 2.19 16.79
CA VAL A 25 -15.21 1.53 16.33
C VAL A 25 -15.46 0.04 16.14
N PHE A 26 -14.70 -0.61 15.25
CA PHE A 26 -14.95 -2.01 14.91
C PHE A 26 -14.91 -2.96 16.12
N SER A 27 -14.05 -2.69 17.10
CA SER A 27 -13.99 -3.49 18.34
C SER A 27 -15.30 -3.50 19.11
N GLU A 28 -16.01 -2.37 19.19
CA GLU A 28 -17.32 -2.28 19.84
C GLU A 28 -18.39 -3.07 19.07
N VAL A 29 -18.40 -2.95 17.73
CA VAL A 29 -19.33 -3.72 16.88
C VAL A 29 -19.08 -5.23 17.01
N ALA A 30 -17.81 -5.64 17.00
CA ALA A 30 -17.41 -7.03 17.14
C ALA A 30 -17.73 -7.58 18.54
N GLU A 31 -17.56 -6.80 19.60
CA GLU A 31 -17.90 -7.20 20.97
C GLU A 31 -19.41 -7.46 21.13
N VAL A 32 -20.27 -6.63 20.53
CA VAL A 32 -21.72 -6.88 20.52
C VAL A 32 -22.06 -8.18 19.78
N PHE A 33 -21.44 -8.43 18.63
CA PHE A 33 -21.66 -9.68 17.89
C PHE A 33 -21.21 -10.91 18.69
N LEU A 34 -20.01 -10.86 19.28
CA LEU A 34 -19.45 -11.97 20.07
C LEU A 34 -20.24 -12.22 21.35
N SER A 35 -20.70 -11.18 22.04
CA SER A 35 -21.54 -11.32 23.24
C SER A 35 -22.91 -11.95 22.93
N ARG A 36 -23.58 -11.54 21.84
CA ARG A 36 -24.81 -12.18 21.35
C ARG A 36 -24.60 -13.65 21.02
N ARG A 37 -23.51 -13.97 20.33
CA ARG A 37 -23.14 -15.36 20.01
C ARG A 37 -22.92 -16.20 21.26
N ARG A 38 -22.19 -15.65 22.26
CA ARG A 38 -21.99 -16.32 23.56
C ARG A 38 -23.32 -16.55 24.28
N PHE A 39 -24.23 -15.58 24.29
CA PHE A 39 -25.56 -15.73 24.90
C PHE A 39 -26.39 -16.84 24.24
N LEU A 40 -26.44 -16.88 22.90
CA LEU A 40 -27.15 -17.94 22.16
C LEU A 40 -26.54 -19.33 22.41
N GLN A 41 -25.21 -19.42 22.48
CA GLN A 41 -24.52 -20.66 22.82
C GLN A 41 -24.86 -21.11 24.26
N MET A 42 -24.87 -20.20 25.22
CA MET A 42 -25.27 -20.50 26.61
C MET A 42 -26.75 -20.91 26.70
N GLY A 43 -27.65 -20.26 25.96
CA GLY A 43 -29.07 -20.64 25.89
C GLY A 43 -29.31 -22.01 25.27
N ALA A 44 -28.52 -22.38 24.25
CA ALA A 44 -28.56 -23.72 23.64
C ALA A 44 -28.07 -24.81 24.62
N VAL A 45 -27.04 -24.53 25.41
CA VAL A 45 -26.56 -25.43 26.48
C VAL A 45 -27.62 -25.57 27.58
N ALA A 46 -28.27 -24.48 27.99
CA ALA A 46 -29.35 -24.52 28.96
C ALA A 46 -30.56 -25.33 28.45
N GLY A 47 -30.94 -25.19 27.17
CA GLY A 47 -32.00 -25.98 26.53
C GLY A 47 -31.68 -27.47 26.36
N ALA A 48 -30.41 -27.82 26.13
CA ALA A 48 -29.94 -29.21 26.11
C ALA A 48 -29.86 -29.84 27.52
N ALA A 49 -29.56 -29.05 28.55
CA ALA A 49 -29.52 -29.51 29.94
C ALA A 49 -30.90 -29.94 30.46
N VAL A 50 -32.00 -29.38 29.92
CA VAL A 50 -33.37 -29.80 30.30
C VAL A 50 -33.75 -31.18 29.72
N SER A 51 -33.03 -31.67 28.70
CA SER A 51 -33.31 -32.97 28.07
C SER A 51 -32.42 -34.12 28.55
N PHE A 52 -31.32 -33.88 29.28
CA PHE A 52 -30.47 -34.92 29.89
C PHE A 52 -29.78 -34.42 31.19
N PRO A 53 -30.37 -34.67 32.39
CA PRO A 53 -29.88 -34.08 33.64
C PRO A 53 -28.60 -34.71 34.24
N TYR A 54 -27.96 -35.67 33.57
CA TYR A 54 -26.88 -36.49 34.18
C TYR A 54 -25.48 -36.33 33.57
N LEU A 55 -25.23 -35.34 32.71
CA LEU A 55 -23.91 -35.18 32.06
C LEU A 55 -23.43 -33.72 32.08
N ILE A 56 -23.21 -33.13 33.26
CA ILE A 56 -22.43 -31.89 33.37
C ILE A 56 -21.51 -31.94 34.61
N THR A 57 -20.26 -32.36 34.41
CA THR A 57 -19.15 -31.96 35.30
C THR A 57 -18.53 -30.65 34.78
N PRO A 58 -18.03 -29.75 35.66
CA PRO A 58 -17.66 -28.37 35.29
C PRO A 58 -16.48 -28.25 34.32
N GLU A 59 -15.73 -29.33 34.08
CA GLU A 59 -14.50 -29.30 33.28
C GLU A 59 -14.75 -29.49 31.77
N ASN A 60 -15.95 -29.88 31.34
CA ASN A 60 -16.26 -30.16 29.93
C ASN A 60 -17.10 -29.07 29.21
N ALA A 61 -17.51 -28.01 29.91
CA ALA A 61 -18.36 -26.96 29.32
C ALA A 61 -17.60 -25.96 28.40
N ILE A 62 -16.27 -25.99 28.40
CA ILE A 62 -15.42 -25.17 27.50
C ILE A 62 -14.92 -25.99 26.29
N ALA A 63 -15.03 -27.32 26.31
CA ALA A 63 -14.43 -28.20 25.31
C ALA A 63 -15.38 -28.73 24.23
N ALA A 64 -16.69 -28.47 24.32
CA ALA A 64 -17.68 -29.05 23.41
C ALA A 64 -18.59 -28.01 22.75
N VAL A 65 -18.06 -27.15 21.85
CA VAL A 65 -18.67 -26.81 20.53
C VAL A 65 -17.59 -26.15 19.65
N SER A 66 -16.54 -26.89 19.33
CA SER A 66 -15.89 -26.75 18.03
C SER A 66 -16.50 -27.83 17.15
N LYS A 67 -17.69 -27.57 16.58
CA LYS A 67 -18.00 -28.25 15.32
C LYS A 67 -16.97 -27.71 14.35
N SER A 68 -15.94 -28.52 14.11
CA SER A 68 -15.01 -28.38 13.01
C SER A 68 -15.82 -27.97 11.79
N SER A 69 -15.74 -26.69 11.41
CA SER A 69 -16.35 -26.23 10.17
C SER A 69 -15.70 -27.01 9.03
N ALA A 70 -16.30 -27.03 7.85
CA ALA A 70 -15.64 -27.63 6.68
C ALA A 70 -14.26 -26.99 6.37
N LEU A 71 -13.91 -25.86 7.00
CA LEU A 71 -12.58 -25.25 7.04
C LEU A 71 -11.52 -26.10 7.79
N ALA A 72 -11.94 -27.01 8.67
CA ALA A 72 -11.07 -27.94 9.38
C ALA A 72 -10.69 -29.18 8.54
N LYS A 73 -11.15 -29.27 7.28
CA LYS A 73 -10.38 -29.97 6.24
C LYS A 73 -9.15 -29.12 5.91
N ALA A 74 -8.32 -28.90 6.91
CA ALA A 74 -7.06 -28.21 6.78
C ALA A 74 -6.15 -29.12 5.95
N VAL A 75 -5.68 -28.54 4.84
CA VAL A 75 -4.45 -28.96 4.18
C VAL A 75 -3.41 -29.17 5.28
N SER A 76 -2.84 -30.37 5.41
CA SER A 76 -1.74 -30.59 6.35
C SER A 76 -0.62 -29.63 5.96
N LEU A 77 -0.25 -28.71 6.85
CA LEU A 77 0.91 -27.84 6.64
C LEU A 77 2.14 -28.74 6.49
N GLY A 78 2.86 -28.61 5.38
CA GLY A 78 3.99 -29.49 5.02
C GLY A 78 5.29 -29.24 5.79
N PHE A 79 5.24 -28.45 6.87
CA PHE A 79 6.41 -28.07 7.67
C PHE A 79 6.03 -28.01 9.15
N THR A 80 7.02 -28.18 10.02
CA THR A 80 6.89 -27.99 11.47
C THR A 80 7.04 -26.51 11.81
N SER A 81 6.11 -25.97 12.61
CA SER A 81 6.24 -24.60 13.13
C SER A 81 7.52 -24.48 13.96
N ILE A 82 8.22 -23.35 13.81
CA ILE A 82 9.42 -23.03 14.60
C ILE A 82 9.08 -22.09 15.76
N ASP A 83 9.96 -22.03 16.76
CA ASP A 83 9.83 -21.12 17.90
C ASP A 83 10.10 -19.66 17.52
N VAL A 84 9.49 -18.73 18.27
CA VAL A 84 9.80 -17.30 18.19
C VAL A 84 11.26 -17.05 18.59
N SER A 85 11.93 -16.14 17.89
CA SER A 85 13.33 -15.76 18.13
C SER A 85 13.49 -14.24 18.11
N THR A 86 14.51 -13.75 18.81
CA THR A 86 14.96 -12.35 18.81
C THR A 86 16.35 -12.18 18.19
N GLU A 87 16.88 -13.22 17.56
CA GLU A 87 18.17 -13.15 16.86
C GLU A 87 18.05 -12.33 15.57
N ASP A 88 19.13 -11.62 15.21
CA ASP A 88 19.24 -10.89 13.95
C ASP A 88 19.59 -11.84 12.78
N THR A 89 18.73 -12.82 12.55
CA THR A 89 18.86 -13.81 11.47
C THR A 89 17.50 -14.35 11.04
N VAL A 90 17.40 -14.82 9.79
CA VAL A 90 16.18 -15.46 9.27
C VAL A 90 16.20 -16.95 9.63
N ARG A 91 15.32 -17.36 10.54
CA ARG A 91 15.09 -18.79 10.86
C ARG A 91 13.97 -19.34 9.99
N VAL A 92 14.20 -20.53 9.41
CA VAL A 92 13.22 -21.24 8.57
C VAL A 92 13.06 -22.68 9.07
N PRO A 93 11.93 -23.35 8.78
CA PRO A 93 11.75 -24.77 9.12
C PRO A 93 12.83 -25.67 8.52
N GLU A 94 13.03 -26.85 9.10
CA GLU A 94 13.95 -27.85 8.57
C GLU A 94 13.63 -28.18 7.10
N GLY A 95 14.67 -28.29 6.27
CA GLY A 95 14.55 -28.50 4.82
C GLY A 95 14.38 -27.22 3.99
N TYR A 96 14.21 -26.06 4.62
CA TYR A 96 14.14 -24.76 3.94
C TYR A 96 15.47 -23.98 4.04
N ILE A 97 15.66 -23.04 3.12
CA ILE A 97 16.75 -22.07 3.14
C ILE A 97 16.21 -20.66 2.85
N ALA A 98 16.83 -19.65 3.45
CA ALA A 98 16.62 -18.25 3.12
C ALA A 98 17.93 -17.65 2.60
N ARG A 99 17.87 -16.87 1.51
CA ARG A 99 19.04 -16.21 0.91
C ARG A 99 18.66 -14.79 0.49
N PRO A 100 19.48 -13.77 0.76
CA PRO A 100 19.31 -12.45 0.17
C PRO A 100 19.30 -12.54 -1.36
N PHE A 101 18.41 -11.79 -2.01
CA PHE A 101 18.19 -11.89 -3.46
C PHE A 101 18.37 -10.54 -4.18
N TYR A 102 17.58 -9.54 -3.80
CA TYR A 102 17.64 -8.17 -4.31
C TYR A 102 17.62 -7.23 -3.11
N ARG A 103 18.72 -6.53 -2.89
CA ARG A 103 18.97 -5.70 -1.70
C ARG A 103 18.90 -4.23 -2.08
N TRP A 104 18.60 -3.36 -1.10
CA TRP A 104 18.80 -1.92 -1.26
C TRP A 104 20.18 -1.64 -1.86
N GLY A 105 20.24 -0.76 -2.86
CA GLY A 105 21.48 -0.39 -3.53
C GLY A 105 21.91 -1.33 -4.67
N ASP A 106 21.35 -2.53 -4.80
CA ASP A 106 21.66 -3.38 -5.94
C ASP A 106 21.21 -2.69 -7.24
N PRO A 107 22.01 -2.71 -8.33
CA PRO A 107 21.60 -2.09 -9.59
C PRO A 107 20.32 -2.76 -10.11
N THR A 108 19.43 -1.98 -10.72
CA THR A 108 18.14 -2.50 -11.24
C THR A 108 18.29 -3.30 -12.53
N GLY A 109 19.42 -3.15 -13.23
CA GLY A 109 19.67 -3.78 -14.53
C GLY A 109 19.43 -2.87 -15.73
N ILE A 110 19.27 -1.55 -15.51
CA ILE A 110 19.22 -0.57 -16.60
C ILE A 110 20.55 -0.61 -17.37
N LYS A 111 20.45 -0.84 -18.68
CA LYS A 111 21.61 -1.02 -19.55
C LYS A 111 22.57 0.18 -19.46
N ASP A 112 23.86 -0.11 -19.36
CA ASP A 112 24.96 0.86 -19.29
C ASP A 112 24.91 1.80 -18.05
N ASN A 113 24.01 1.57 -17.09
CA ASN A 113 23.87 2.36 -15.87
C ASN A 113 23.58 1.47 -14.65
N MET A 114 24.63 0.78 -14.17
CA MET A 114 24.56 -0.19 -13.07
C MET A 114 25.61 0.11 -11.98
N PRO A 115 25.48 1.23 -11.26
CA PRO A 115 26.44 1.60 -10.22
C PRO A 115 26.42 0.59 -9.07
N ALA A 116 27.61 0.24 -8.59
CA ALA A 116 27.75 -0.61 -7.41
C ALA A 116 27.27 0.14 -6.16
N PHE A 117 26.68 -0.62 -5.23
CA PHE A 117 26.35 -0.11 -3.91
C PHE A 117 27.63 0.24 -3.14
N LYS A 118 27.63 1.41 -2.49
CA LYS A 118 28.71 1.91 -1.65
C LYS A 118 28.22 1.89 -0.19
N PRO A 119 28.72 0.98 0.65
CA PRO A 119 28.22 0.77 2.01
C PRO A 119 28.52 1.93 2.98
N ASP A 120 29.31 2.92 2.53
CA ASP A 120 29.62 4.15 3.26
C ASP A 120 28.61 5.28 2.98
N ALA A 121 27.49 4.96 2.31
CA ALA A 121 26.44 5.90 1.91
C ALA A 121 26.86 6.95 0.86
N SER A 122 28.05 6.83 0.26
CA SER A 122 28.58 7.81 -0.70
C SER A 122 28.00 7.70 -2.12
N ASN A 123 27.03 6.79 -2.36
CA ASN A 123 26.34 6.77 -3.65
C ASN A 123 25.70 8.14 -3.95
N THR A 124 25.74 8.58 -5.20
CA THR A 124 25.17 9.87 -5.61
C THR A 124 23.65 9.79 -5.77
N THR A 125 23.00 10.95 -5.90
CA THR A 125 21.57 11.08 -6.24
C THR A 125 21.21 10.33 -7.53
N ASP A 126 22.06 10.43 -8.55
CA ASP A 126 21.86 9.77 -9.85
C ASP A 126 22.12 8.26 -9.76
N GLU A 127 23.09 7.83 -8.95
CA GLU A 127 23.33 6.40 -8.73
C GLU A 127 22.13 5.75 -8.02
N GLN A 128 21.58 6.39 -6.98
CA GLN A 128 20.40 5.89 -6.27
C GLN A 128 19.15 5.84 -7.19
N ALA A 129 19.07 6.68 -8.21
CA ALA A 129 17.95 6.69 -9.17
C ALA A 129 17.85 5.41 -10.01
N VAL A 130 18.92 4.61 -10.09
CA VAL A 130 18.98 3.37 -10.88
C VAL A 130 19.33 2.13 -10.04
N GLN A 131 19.48 2.28 -8.73
CA GLN A 131 19.63 1.20 -7.77
C GLN A 131 18.28 0.77 -7.18
N ALA A 132 18.21 -0.35 -6.48
CA ALA A 132 17.05 -0.66 -5.65
C ALA A 132 16.83 0.45 -4.62
N GLY A 133 15.56 0.77 -4.32
CA GLY A 133 15.22 1.65 -3.22
C GLY A 133 15.39 0.98 -1.84
N MET A 134 15.03 1.72 -0.79
CA MET A 134 15.10 1.27 0.60
C MET A 134 13.75 0.67 1.02
N HIS A 135 13.77 -0.21 2.03
CA HIS A 135 12.57 -0.80 2.64
C HIS A 135 11.64 -1.43 1.59
N HIS A 136 12.10 -2.56 1.04
CA HIS A 136 11.31 -3.32 0.08
C HIS A 136 9.99 -3.74 0.74
N ASP A 137 8.88 -3.56 0.03
CA ASP A 137 7.55 -3.86 0.55
C ASP A 137 6.75 -4.67 -0.49
N GLY A 138 5.49 -4.32 -0.75
CA GLY A 138 4.60 -5.02 -1.66
C GLY A 138 5.26 -5.37 -2.98
N MET A 139 4.95 -6.56 -3.49
CA MET A 139 5.56 -7.08 -4.71
C MET A 139 4.65 -8.05 -5.46
N ALA A 140 4.82 -8.13 -6.78
CA ALA A 140 4.12 -9.09 -7.62
C ALA A 140 4.99 -9.63 -8.76
N TRP A 141 4.71 -10.89 -9.12
CA TRP A 141 5.35 -11.62 -10.20
C TRP A 141 4.60 -11.46 -11.53
N PHE A 142 5.34 -11.26 -12.62
CA PHE A 142 4.82 -11.11 -13.97
C PHE A 142 5.62 -11.99 -14.93
N SER A 143 5.06 -13.14 -15.34
CA SER A 143 5.76 -14.10 -16.18
C SER A 143 6.25 -13.51 -17.52
N LEU A 144 7.41 -14.01 -17.97
CA LEU A 144 7.97 -13.76 -19.30
C LEU A 144 7.98 -15.06 -20.13
N PRO A 145 7.65 -14.99 -21.44
CA PRO A 145 7.11 -13.82 -22.15
C PRO A 145 5.73 -13.41 -21.63
N GLN A 146 5.33 -12.15 -21.87
CA GLN A 146 4.03 -11.62 -21.44
C GLN A 146 2.88 -12.54 -21.87
N GLY A 147 1.96 -12.84 -20.94
CA GLY A 147 0.83 -13.74 -21.17
C GLY A 147 1.13 -15.22 -20.95
N ALA A 148 2.40 -15.62 -20.79
CA ALA A 148 2.75 -16.97 -20.39
C ALA A 148 2.46 -17.22 -18.90
N GLN A 149 2.34 -18.50 -18.52
CA GLN A 149 2.36 -18.95 -17.13
C GLN A 149 3.72 -19.58 -16.86
N ASN A 150 4.75 -18.73 -16.78
CA ASN A 150 6.12 -19.16 -16.56
C ASN A 150 6.53 -18.87 -15.11
N PRO A 151 6.63 -19.90 -14.26
CA PRO A 151 7.03 -19.74 -12.87
C PRO A 151 8.55 -19.67 -12.69
N GLU A 152 9.35 -19.71 -13.77
CA GLU A 152 10.82 -19.74 -13.71
C GLU A 152 11.48 -18.56 -14.42
N HIS A 153 10.73 -17.71 -15.12
CA HIS A 153 11.26 -16.51 -15.77
C HIS A 153 10.17 -15.45 -15.85
N GLY A 154 10.46 -14.25 -15.36
CA GLY A 154 9.49 -13.18 -15.24
C GLY A 154 10.10 -11.88 -14.75
N LEU A 155 9.23 -10.94 -14.44
CA LEU A 155 9.55 -9.68 -13.80
C LEU A 155 9.02 -9.71 -12.37
N LEU A 156 9.78 -9.09 -11.47
CA LEU A 156 9.30 -8.72 -10.15
C LEU A 156 9.14 -7.20 -10.13
N ALA A 157 7.91 -6.73 -9.94
CA ALA A 157 7.65 -5.35 -9.58
C ALA A 157 7.52 -5.29 -8.06
N LEU A 158 8.25 -4.40 -7.40
CA LEU A 158 8.28 -4.29 -5.95
C LEU A 158 8.43 -2.85 -5.48
N ASN A 159 7.80 -2.54 -4.36
CA ASN A 159 7.81 -1.22 -3.75
C ASN A 159 9.04 -0.96 -2.90
N HIS A 160 9.32 0.33 -2.68
CA HIS A 160 10.32 0.87 -1.76
C HIS A 160 9.64 1.97 -0.96
N GLU A 161 9.27 1.65 0.28
CA GLU A 161 8.27 2.41 1.01
C GLU A 161 8.82 3.71 1.57
N TYR A 162 9.84 3.65 2.42
CA TYR A 162 10.43 4.80 3.11
C TYR A 162 11.96 4.84 3.00
N ILE A 163 12.62 5.73 3.75
CA ILE A 163 14.08 5.82 3.83
C ILE A 163 14.54 5.93 5.28
N ASP A 164 15.76 5.44 5.54
CA ASP A 164 16.51 5.71 6.76
C ASP A 164 17.65 6.68 6.48
N ASN A 165 17.47 7.96 6.84
CA ASN A 165 18.47 9.01 6.59
C ASN A 165 19.84 8.71 7.21
N GLY A 166 19.86 7.99 8.34
CA GLY A 166 21.10 7.59 9.00
C GLY A 166 21.91 6.54 8.22
N MET A 167 21.28 5.83 7.29
CA MET A 167 21.94 4.88 6.38
C MET A 167 22.16 5.49 4.98
N LEU A 168 21.25 6.33 4.52
CA LEU A 168 21.28 6.86 3.15
C LEU A 168 22.33 7.97 2.93
N PHE A 169 22.73 8.68 3.99
CA PHE A 169 23.60 9.84 3.90
C PHE A 169 24.82 9.74 4.81
N THR A 170 25.98 10.14 4.28
CA THR A 170 27.27 10.14 4.99
C THR A 170 27.26 10.98 6.27
N ASP A 171 26.40 12.01 6.34
CA ASP A 171 26.23 12.90 7.48
C ASP A 171 24.83 12.82 8.13
N GLY A 172 24.08 11.75 7.84
CA GLY A 172 22.75 11.50 8.41
C GLY A 172 21.75 12.59 8.05
N THR A 173 21.16 13.27 9.03
CA THR A 173 20.14 14.32 8.85
C THR A 173 20.70 15.75 8.80
N ALA A 174 22.02 15.94 8.89
CA ALA A 174 22.66 17.25 8.83
C ALA A 174 22.61 17.85 7.42
N ASN A 175 22.86 19.16 7.29
CA ASN A 175 23.12 19.85 6.01
C ASN A 175 22.10 19.52 4.89
N GLY A 176 20.81 19.79 5.14
CA GLY A 176 19.76 19.60 4.14
C GLY A 176 20.06 20.36 2.85
N SER A 177 19.86 19.71 1.71
CA SER A 177 19.98 20.30 0.37
C SER A 177 18.96 19.66 -0.57
N LEU A 178 18.63 20.34 -1.67
CA LEU A 178 17.74 19.78 -2.68
C LEU A 178 18.28 18.49 -3.29
N ASP A 179 19.60 18.39 -3.50
CA ASP A 179 20.23 17.16 -3.98
C ASP A 179 20.06 16.00 -2.98
N LYS A 180 20.25 16.28 -1.69
CA LYS A 180 20.03 15.32 -0.62
C LYS A 180 18.58 14.85 -0.57
N ALA A 181 17.61 15.77 -0.63
CA ALA A 181 16.19 15.43 -0.72
C ALA A 181 15.89 14.55 -1.95
N ARG A 182 16.47 14.88 -3.11
CA ARG A 182 16.31 14.10 -4.35
C ARG A 182 16.90 12.70 -4.26
N LYS A 183 18.02 12.49 -3.57
CA LYS A 183 18.54 11.14 -3.30
C LYS A 183 17.56 10.33 -2.45
N GLY A 184 16.98 10.95 -1.41
CA GLY A 184 15.89 10.36 -0.61
C GLY A 184 14.66 10.00 -1.45
N GLN A 185 14.22 10.92 -2.30
CA GLN A 185 13.14 10.71 -3.27
C GLN A 185 13.46 9.56 -4.25
N ASN A 186 14.72 9.43 -4.68
CA ASN A 186 15.15 8.35 -5.56
C ASN A 186 15.31 7.01 -4.83
N ALA A 187 15.28 6.97 -3.50
CA ALA A 187 15.30 5.74 -2.71
C ALA A 187 13.91 5.17 -2.42
N MET A 188 12.83 5.90 -2.71
CA MET A 188 11.44 5.39 -2.65
C MET A 188 10.88 5.06 -4.04
N GLY A 189 9.67 4.50 -4.08
CA GLY A 189 8.93 4.23 -5.31
C GLY A 189 8.86 2.74 -5.65
N VAL A 190 9.20 2.37 -6.88
CA VAL A 190 9.10 0.99 -7.38
C VAL A 190 10.35 0.61 -8.17
N SER A 191 10.78 -0.66 -8.04
CA SER A 191 11.67 -1.33 -8.98
C SER A 191 10.89 -2.33 -9.83
N VAL A 192 11.19 -2.38 -11.13
CA VAL A 192 10.87 -3.52 -11.98
C VAL A 192 12.18 -4.18 -12.37
N VAL A 193 12.36 -5.45 -12.00
CA VAL A 193 13.56 -6.24 -12.29
C VAL A 193 13.19 -7.54 -12.99
N GLU A 194 14.02 -7.99 -13.92
CA GLU A 194 13.86 -9.31 -14.55
C GLU A 194 14.54 -10.37 -13.69
N VAL A 195 13.86 -11.51 -13.53
CA VAL A 195 14.26 -12.60 -12.65
C VAL A 195 14.10 -13.93 -13.37
N LYS A 196 15.11 -14.80 -13.24
CA LYS A 196 15.11 -16.11 -13.86
C LYS A 196 15.67 -17.17 -12.91
N LYS A 197 15.11 -18.38 -12.98
CA LYS A 197 15.65 -19.57 -12.36
C LYS A 197 16.63 -20.24 -13.33
N THR A 198 17.81 -20.54 -12.82
CA THR A 198 18.90 -21.23 -13.52
C THR A 198 19.28 -22.49 -12.74
N GLY A 199 20.23 -23.26 -13.28
CA GLY A 199 20.75 -24.44 -12.58
C GLY A 199 21.39 -24.15 -11.22
N SER A 200 21.80 -22.90 -10.96
CA SER A 200 22.42 -22.47 -9.69
C SER A 200 21.43 -21.82 -8.70
N GLY A 201 20.17 -21.62 -9.09
CA GLY A 201 19.15 -20.99 -8.25
C GLY A 201 18.45 -19.84 -8.97
N TRP A 202 18.01 -18.84 -8.22
CA TRP A 202 17.37 -17.64 -8.77
C TRP A 202 18.40 -16.53 -8.98
N GLU A 203 18.29 -15.80 -10.09
CA GLU A 203 19.12 -14.63 -10.39
C GLU A 203 18.28 -13.44 -10.87
N VAL A 204 18.76 -12.22 -10.59
CA VAL A 204 18.27 -11.00 -11.22
C VAL A 204 19.04 -10.81 -12.53
N VAL A 205 18.33 -10.77 -13.65
CA VAL A 205 18.90 -10.65 -15.00
C VAL A 205 19.33 -9.20 -15.22
N ARG A 206 20.62 -9.00 -15.53
CA ARG A 206 21.21 -7.68 -15.77
C ARG A 206 22.20 -7.74 -16.93
N PRO A 207 22.14 -6.82 -17.92
CA PRO A 207 21.09 -5.82 -18.08
C PRO A 207 19.75 -6.49 -18.48
N SER A 208 18.63 -5.80 -18.23
CA SER A 208 17.31 -6.20 -18.71
C SER A 208 16.67 -5.06 -19.49
N SER A 209 15.95 -5.40 -20.57
CA SER A 209 15.16 -4.43 -21.33
C SER A 209 13.94 -3.94 -20.54
N CYS A 210 13.50 -4.67 -19.52
CA CYS A 210 12.36 -4.29 -18.67
C CYS A 210 12.79 -3.59 -17.37
N ALA A 211 14.09 -3.52 -17.08
CA ALA A 211 14.61 -2.90 -15.87
C ALA A 211 14.17 -1.44 -15.76
N ARG A 212 13.57 -1.07 -14.63
CA ARG A 212 13.05 0.28 -14.43
C ARG A 212 13.05 0.67 -12.95
N ARG A 213 13.36 1.96 -12.70
CA ARG A 213 13.00 2.65 -11.47
C ARG A 213 11.89 3.65 -11.72
N ILE A 214 10.94 3.69 -10.80
CA ILE A 214 9.88 4.69 -10.71
C ILE A 214 10.07 5.32 -9.34
N THR A 215 10.19 6.65 -9.30
CA THR A 215 10.57 7.41 -8.10
C THR A 215 9.58 8.53 -7.83
N VAL A 216 9.81 9.29 -6.74
CA VAL A 216 9.01 10.49 -6.39
C VAL A 216 9.12 11.62 -7.43
N ASN A 217 9.96 11.47 -8.46
CA ASN A 217 10.09 12.44 -9.55
C ASN A 217 9.73 11.88 -10.93
N THR A 218 9.25 10.63 -11.02
CA THR A 218 8.84 10.05 -12.31
C THR A 218 7.54 10.69 -12.81
N PRO A 219 7.45 11.21 -14.04
CA PRO A 219 6.20 11.76 -14.56
C PRO A 219 5.08 10.72 -14.62
N MET A 220 3.89 11.09 -14.16
CA MET A 220 2.69 10.25 -14.12
C MET A 220 1.46 11.01 -14.61
N GLN A 221 0.45 10.27 -15.04
CA GLN A 221 -0.84 10.81 -15.44
C GLN A 221 -1.91 10.56 -14.38
N LEU A 222 -2.80 11.54 -14.17
CA LEU A 222 -4.02 11.35 -13.39
C LEU A 222 -5.14 10.82 -14.29
N THR A 223 -5.92 9.87 -13.80
CA THR A 223 -7.14 9.37 -14.46
C THR A 223 -8.32 9.40 -13.50
N GLY A 224 -9.53 9.31 -14.00
CA GLY A 224 -10.76 9.28 -13.19
C GLY A 224 -11.27 10.67 -12.78
N PRO A 225 -12.26 10.71 -11.86
CA PRO A 225 -13.10 11.88 -11.63
C PRO A 225 -12.38 13.10 -11.03
N ALA A 226 -11.26 12.92 -10.32
CA ALA A 226 -10.54 14.05 -9.73
C ALA A 226 -9.61 14.75 -10.72
N ARG A 227 -9.34 14.17 -11.89
CA ARG A 227 -8.54 14.82 -12.94
C ARG A 227 -9.20 16.14 -13.35
N HIS A 228 -8.39 17.19 -13.52
CA HIS A 228 -8.81 18.57 -13.84
C HIS A 228 -9.57 19.33 -12.75
N GLN A 229 -9.83 18.72 -11.59
CA GLN A 229 -10.43 19.43 -10.46
C GLN A 229 -9.48 20.48 -9.89
N ASP A 230 -10.03 21.55 -9.33
CA ASP A 230 -9.24 22.67 -8.81
C ASP A 230 -8.27 22.23 -7.70
N LEU A 231 -8.66 21.26 -6.88
CA LEU A 231 -7.79 20.68 -5.84
C LEU A 231 -6.59 19.90 -6.39
N MET A 232 -6.57 19.54 -7.69
CA MET A 232 -5.47 18.82 -8.34
C MET A 232 -4.50 19.75 -9.10
N LYS A 233 -4.84 21.04 -9.23
CA LYS A 233 -4.04 22.01 -9.99
C LYS A 233 -2.94 22.61 -9.13
N THR A 234 -1.74 22.69 -9.67
CA THR A 234 -0.61 23.43 -9.07
C THR A 234 -0.04 24.41 -10.08
N ALA A 235 0.89 25.28 -9.66
CA ALA A 235 1.56 26.18 -10.60
C ALA A 235 2.32 25.42 -11.71
N ALA A 236 2.90 24.26 -11.38
CA ALA A 236 3.64 23.41 -12.31
C ALA A 236 2.73 22.55 -13.20
N ASP A 237 1.48 22.32 -12.79
CA ASP A 237 0.45 21.63 -13.58
C ASP A 237 -0.91 22.34 -13.43
N PRO A 238 -1.13 23.44 -14.18
CA PRO A 238 -2.37 24.22 -14.10
C PRO A 238 -3.60 23.46 -14.60
N GLN A 239 -3.40 22.33 -15.29
CA GLN A 239 -4.47 21.51 -15.84
C GLN A 239 -4.88 20.39 -14.87
N GLY A 240 -4.10 20.09 -13.84
CA GLY A 240 -4.43 19.04 -12.86
C GLY A 240 -4.55 17.65 -13.50
N GLU A 241 -3.61 17.30 -14.38
CA GLU A 241 -3.60 16.03 -15.12
C GLU A 241 -2.27 15.27 -15.07
N ARG A 242 -1.19 15.90 -14.59
CA ARG A 242 0.15 15.33 -14.56
C ARG A 242 0.80 15.57 -13.21
N VAL A 243 1.34 14.53 -12.61
CA VAL A 243 2.01 14.58 -11.31
C VAL A 243 3.40 13.98 -11.40
N LEU A 244 4.33 14.53 -10.61
CA LEU A 244 5.64 13.94 -10.45
C LEU A 244 5.60 12.93 -9.30
N GLY A 245 5.68 11.68 -9.68
CA GLY A 245 6.09 10.57 -8.85
C GLY A 245 5.04 9.92 -7.98
N THR A 246 5.51 8.89 -7.31
CA THR A 246 4.83 8.13 -6.26
C THR A 246 5.80 7.92 -5.10
N MET A 247 5.30 7.82 -3.88
CA MET A 247 6.11 7.75 -2.66
C MET A 247 5.33 7.05 -1.56
N GLN A 248 6.03 6.61 -0.50
CA GLN A 248 5.41 5.90 0.63
C GLN A 248 4.60 4.71 0.10
N ASN A 249 5.24 3.96 -0.81
CA ASN A 249 4.66 2.85 -1.54
C ASN A 249 4.65 1.62 -0.63
N CYS A 250 3.50 1.29 -0.04
CA CYS A 250 3.37 0.23 0.96
C CYS A 250 3.22 -1.15 0.30
N ALA A 251 2.04 -1.76 0.31
CA ALA A 251 1.78 -3.04 -0.34
C ALA A 251 1.36 -2.87 -1.82
N ASN A 252 0.66 -3.86 -2.38
CA ASN A 252 0.44 -3.94 -3.81
C ASN A 252 -0.90 -4.55 -4.24
N GLY A 253 -1.10 -4.55 -5.56
CA GLY A 253 -2.13 -5.30 -6.28
C GLY A 253 -1.60 -5.82 -7.61
N HIS A 254 -2.27 -6.82 -8.16
CA HIS A 254 -1.95 -7.42 -9.45
C HIS A 254 -3.23 -7.54 -10.28
N THR A 255 -3.27 -6.91 -11.44
CA THR A 255 -4.47 -6.92 -12.28
C THR A 255 -4.52 -8.16 -13.18
N PRO A 256 -5.73 -8.64 -13.56
CA PRO A 256 -5.86 -9.74 -14.51
C PRO A 256 -5.27 -9.46 -15.91
N TRP A 257 -5.07 -8.20 -16.27
CA TRP A 257 -4.45 -7.78 -17.54
C TRP A 257 -2.94 -7.54 -17.44
N GLY A 258 -2.30 -7.97 -16.34
CA GLY A 258 -0.85 -7.98 -16.19
C GLY A 258 -0.25 -6.58 -16.01
N THR A 259 -0.84 -5.79 -15.12
CA THR A 259 -0.27 -4.53 -14.61
C THR A 259 -0.13 -4.60 -13.09
N TYR A 260 0.81 -3.82 -12.58
CA TYR A 260 1.12 -3.72 -11.16
C TYR A 260 0.40 -2.52 -10.54
N LEU A 261 -0.22 -2.71 -9.38
CA LEU A 261 -0.77 -1.62 -8.59
C LEU A 261 0.12 -1.40 -7.37
N THR A 262 0.65 -0.19 -7.23
CA THR A 262 1.35 0.27 -6.02
C THR A 262 0.48 1.26 -5.27
N CYS A 263 0.58 1.27 -3.93
CA CYS A 263 -0.34 1.98 -3.05
C CYS A 263 0.41 3.04 -2.25
N GLU A 264 -0.02 4.30 -2.36
CA GLU A 264 0.54 5.41 -1.57
C GLU A 264 -0.15 5.48 -0.20
N GLU A 265 0.61 5.26 0.86
CA GLU A 265 0.07 5.00 2.19
C GLU A 265 0.37 6.17 3.12
N ASN A 266 1.52 6.21 3.79
CA ASN A 266 1.92 7.31 4.67
C ASN A 266 2.42 8.58 3.95
N TRP A 267 1.82 8.96 2.81
CA TRP A 267 2.22 10.13 2.02
C TRP A 267 2.07 11.47 2.76
N SER A 268 1.11 11.57 3.69
CA SER A 268 0.85 12.78 4.48
C SER A 268 2.04 13.18 5.35
N ASP A 269 2.89 12.22 5.70
CA ASP A 269 4.00 12.42 6.62
C ASP A 269 5.11 13.28 6.02
N ILE A 270 5.18 13.33 4.68
CA ILE A 270 6.20 14.05 3.91
C ILE A 270 5.85 15.54 3.78
N PHE A 271 4.57 15.88 3.85
CA PHE A 271 4.10 17.25 3.66
C PHE A 271 4.04 18.02 4.97
N VAL A 272 4.46 19.27 4.92
CA VAL A 272 4.45 20.17 6.08
C VAL A 272 3.71 21.46 5.76
N LYS A 273 2.84 21.89 6.69
CA LYS A 273 2.16 23.19 6.64
C LYS A 273 2.41 23.98 7.93
N LYS A 274 3.05 25.15 7.82
CA LYS A 274 3.30 26.03 8.96
C LYS A 274 2.11 26.94 9.27
N ALA A 275 1.33 27.32 8.27
CA ALA A 275 0.06 28.02 8.50
C ALA A 275 -1.01 27.07 9.04
N ASP A 276 -2.15 27.63 9.46
CA ASP A 276 -3.26 26.83 10.00
C ASP A 276 -3.75 25.77 9.01
N LEU A 277 -3.89 24.55 9.52
CA LEU A 277 -4.43 23.42 8.77
C LEU A 277 -5.93 23.61 8.52
N ASN A 278 -6.35 23.45 7.27
CA ASN A 278 -7.75 23.38 6.87
C ASN A 278 -8.37 22.02 7.29
N PRO A 279 -9.71 21.85 7.20
CA PRO A 279 -10.35 20.61 7.61
C PRO A 279 -9.86 19.35 6.89
N LEU A 280 -9.55 19.45 5.59
CA LEU A 280 -9.06 18.33 4.78
C LEU A 280 -7.65 17.92 5.22
N GLU A 281 -6.74 18.88 5.38
CA GLU A 281 -5.37 18.65 5.82
C GLU A 281 -5.33 18.02 7.22
N LYS A 282 -6.20 18.47 8.13
CA LYS A 282 -6.38 17.84 9.46
C LYS A 282 -6.88 16.40 9.35
N ARG A 283 -7.85 16.14 8.48
CA ARG A 283 -8.41 14.79 8.29
C ARG A 283 -7.36 13.80 7.77
N TYR A 284 -6.44 14.24 6.92
CA TYR A 284 -5.35 13.40 6.42
C TYR A 284 -4.08 13.41 7.29
N GLY A 285 -4.07 14.12 8.42
CA GLY A 285 -2.93 14.09 9.35
C GLY A 285 -1.69 14.85 8.86
N ILE A 286 -1.84 15.89 8.04
CA ILE A 286 -0.71 16.78 7.71
C ILE A 286 -0.28 17.50 8.99
N SER A 287 1.04 17.60 9.21
CA SER A 287 1.65 18.21 10.38
C SER A 287 2.30 19.55 10.06
N ASP A 288 2.59 20.33 11.10
CA ASP A 288 3.39 21.54 11.02
C ASP A 288 4.90 21.29 11.10
N SER A 289 5.32 20.03 11.29
CA SER A 289 6.72 19.62 11.24
C SER A 289 6.90 18.21 10.70
N ASP A 290 8.07 17.97 10.12
CA ASP A 290 8.60 16.65 9.78
C ASP A 290 10.08 16.64 10.19
N GLU A 291 10.43 15.80 11.16
CA GLU A 291 11.83 15.63 11.61
C GLU A 291 12.53 14.47 10.91
N SER A 292 11.78 13.69 10.12
CA SER A 292 12.27 12.51 9.41
C SER A 292 12.87 12.89 8.06
N TYR A 293 12.08 13.44 7.13
CA TYR A 293 12.52 13.65 5.75
C TYR A 293 12.99 15.09 5.48
N ARG A 294 12.28 16.08 6.04
CA ARG A 294 12.61 17.52 5.98
C ARG A 294 12.70 18.06 4.55
N TRP A 295 12.00 17.44 3.61
CA TRP A 295 12.04 17.85 2.20
C TRP A 295 11.42 19.22 1.96
N ASN A 296 10.38 19.56 2.73
CA ASN A 296 9.71 20.86 2.69
C ASN A 296 10.67 22.05 2.93
N GLU A 297 11.81 21.83 3.58
CA GLU A 297 12.81 22.88 3.84
C GLU A 297 13.62 23.27 2.60
N VAL A 298 13.71 22.37 1.61
CA VAL A 298 14.63 22.50 0.45
C VAL A 298 13.97 22.24 -0.90
N ASP A 299 12.75 21.69 -0.90
CA ASP A 299 11.92 21.42 -2.07
C ASP A 299 10.50 21.95 -1.80
N GLU A 300 10.18 23.10 -2.41
CA GLU A 300 8.92 23.82 -2.22
C GLU A 300 7.69 22.98 -2.55
N ARG A 301 7.84 21.91 -3.33
CA ARG A 301 6.77 20.97 -3.66
C ARG A 301 6.18 20.30 -2.43
N PHE A 302 6.98 20.09 -1.38
CA PHE A 302 6.57 19.43 -0.14
C PHE A 302 6.20 20.41 0.98
N SER A 303 6.32 21.72 0.73
CA SER A 303 5.74 22.75 1.60
C SER A 303 4.32 23.05 1.15
N VAL A 304 3.33 22.75 2.00
CA VAL A 304 1.92 23.02 1.72
C VAL A 304 1.64 24.53 1.65
N ASP A 305 2.40 25.35 2.39
CA ASP A 305 2.26 26.81 2.30
C ASP A 305 2.66 27.37 0.92
N ARG A 306 3.59 26.69 0.24
CA ARG A 306 4.11 27.09 -1.09
C ARG A 306 3.35 26.41 -2.23
N THR A 307 3.01 25.13 -2.05
CA THR A 307 2.33 24.30 -3.05
C THR A 307 1.11 23.59 -2.43
N PRO A 308 0.03 24.33 -2.08
CA PRO A 308 -1.06 23.83 -1.22
C PRO A 308 -1.83 22.64 -1.77
N ASN A 309 -1.86 22.49 -3.10
CA ASN A 309 -2.57 21.39 -3.75
C ASN A 309 -1.67 20.17 -4.04
N GLU A 310 -0.36 20.22 -3.79
CA GLU A 310 0.50 19.06 -4.02
C GLU A 310 0.10 17.85 -3.16
N PRO A 311 -0.26 17.98 -1.86
CA PRO A 311 -0.73 16.84 -1.07
C PRO A 311 -1.92 16.11 -1.70
N ASN A 312 -2.81 16.82 -2.41
CA ASN A 312 -3.99 16.23 -3.05
C ASN A 312 -3.61 15.29 -4.22
N ARG A 313 -2.40 15.43 -4.76
CA ARG A 313 -1.89 14.63 -5.88
C ARG A 313 -1.19 13.34 -5.43
N PHE A 314 -1.27 13.02 -4.13
CA PHE A 314 -0.79 11.77 -3.50
C PHE A 314 -1.89 11.10 -2.65
N GLY A 315 -1.67 9.84 -2.31
CA GLY A 315 -2.65 8.98 -1.62
C GLY A 315 -3.53 8.20 -2.57
N TRP A 316 -2.99 7.84 -3.73
CA TRP A 316 -3.72 7.15 -4.79
C TRP A 316 -3.12 5.77 -5.05
N VAL A 317 -3.93 4.85 -5.54
CA VAL A 317 -3.42 3.64 -6.21
C VAL A 317 -2.83 4.04 -7.56
N VAL A 318 -1.59 3.62 -7.83
CA VAL A 318 -0.86 3.89 -9.06
C VAL A 318 -0.67 2.61 -9.86
N GLU A 319 -1.11 2.60 -11.12
CA GLU A 319 -0.93 1.48 -12.05
C GLU A 319 0.34 1.65 -12.90
N ILE A 320 1.12 0.57 -12.98
CA ILE A 320 2.38 0.47 -13.71
C ILE A 320 2.30 -0.72 -14.66
N ASP A 321 2.72 -0.54 -15.92
CA ASP A 321 2.92 -1.66 -16.84
C ASP A 321 4.36 -2.19 -16.71
N PRO A 322 4.58 -3.34 -16.05
CA PRO A 322 5.94 -3.85 -15.85
C PRO A 322 6.58 -4.33 -17.16
N TYR A 323 5.79 -4.67 -18.18
CA TYR A 323 6.28 -5.14 -19.47
C TYR A 323 6.74 -4.00 -20.39
N ASN A 324 6.40 -2.75 -20.06
CA ASN A 324 6.75 -1.60 -20.87
C ASN A 324 7.52 -0.55 -20.03
N PRO A 325 8.86 -0.55 -20.09
CA PRO A 325 9.70 0.32 -19.26
C PRO A 325 9.53 1.82 -19.57
N THR A 326 8.95 2.19 -20.71
CA THR A 326 8.71 3.59 -21.11
C THR A 326 7.27 4.04 -20.90
N SER A 327 6.37 3.15 -20.46
CA SER A 327 4.97 3.49 -20.15
C SER A 327 4.88 4.57 -19.06
N THR A 328 3.94 5.50 -19.17
CA THR A 328 3.69 6.48 -18.11
C THR A 328 2.78 5.86 -17.03
N PRO A 329 3.20 5.78 -15.75
CA PRO A 329 2.33 5.29 -14.68
C PRO A 329 1.10 6.17 -14.50
N ARG A 330 0.00 5.58 -14.00
CA ARG A 330 -1.29 6.26 -13.89
C ARG A 330 -1.81 6.21 -12.47
N LYS A 331 -2.12 7.36 -11.88
CA LYS A 331 -2.84 7.42 -10.60
C LYS A 331 -4.35 7.33 -10.87
N HIS A 332 -5.02 6.35 -10.26
CA HIS A 332 -6.44 6.09 -10.49
C HIS A 332 -7.32 6.75 -9.44
N THR A 333 -7.84 7.94 -9.76
CA THR A 333 -8.60 8.72 -8.77
C THR A 333 -9.99 8.14 -8.47
N ALA A 334 -10.51 7.26 -9.34
CA ALA A 334 -11.78 6.57 -9.12
C ALA A 334 -11.72 5.56 -7.96
N LEU A 335 -10.52 5.13 -7.55
CA LEU A 335 -10.30 4.23 -6.42
C LEU A 335 -10.29 4.98 -5.06
N GLY A 336 -10.38 6.31 -5.07
CA GLY A 336 -10.39 7.14 -3.87
C GLY A 336 -8.99 7.50 -3.35
N ARG A 337 -8.95 8.55 -2.53
CA ARG A 337 -7.72 9.08 -1.93
C ARG A 337 -7.68 8.84 -0.43
N PHE A 338 -6.72 8.06 0.04
CA PHE A 338 -6.49 7.73 1.45
C PHE A 338 -5.12 7.08 1.63
N LYS A 339 -4.80 6.52 2.82
CA LYS A 339 -3.53 5.85 3.07
C LYS A 339 -3.64 4.37 2.66
N HIS A 340 -3.47 4.11 1.37
CA HIS A 340 -3.72 2.78 0.82
C HIS A 340 -2.66 1.77 1.27
N GLU A 341 -3.04 0.74 2.02
CA GLU A 341 -2.17 -0.40 2.34
C GLU A 341 -1.90 -1.23 1.07
N GLY A 342 -2.96 -1.79 0.48
CA GLY A 342 -2.91 -2.69 -0.67
C GLY A 342 -4.18 -2.65 -1.51
N ALA A 343 -4.11 -3.23 -2.71
CA ALA A 343 -5.19 -3.24 -3.69
C ALA A 343 -5.52 -4.67 -4.14
N ALA A 344 -6.42 -5.33 -3.41
CA ALA A 344 -6.82 -6.71 -3.70
C ALA A 344 -7.82 -6.76 -4.87
N VAL A 345 -7.34 -7.12 -6.05
CA VAL A 345 -8.12 -7.18 -7.29
C VAL A 345 -8.82 -8.53 -7.44
N THR A 346 -10.10 -8.50 -7.79
CA THR A 346 -10.88 -9.69 -8.16
C THR A 346 -11.92 -9.34 -9.23
N LEU A 347 -12.68 -10.32 -9.72
CA LEU A 347 -13.76 -10.14 -10.66
C LEU A 347 -15.09 -10.48 -10.00
N ALA A 348 -16.09 -9.62 -10.18
CA ALA A 348 -17.47 -9.95 -9.87
C ALA A 348 -18.02 -11.02 -10.83
N ALA A 349 -19.14 -11.64 -10.47
CA ALA A 349 -19.78 -12.68 -11.29
C ALA A 349 -20.19 -12.20 -12.70
N ASP A 350 -20.33 -10.89 -12.90
CA ASP A 350 -20.63 -10.26 -14.19
C ASP A 350 -19.38 -9.78 -14.95
N ASN A 351 -18.18 -10.17 -14.48
CA ASN A 351 -16.85 -9.78 -14.96
C ASN A 351 -16.47 -8.30 -14.76
N ARG A 352 -17.20 -7.51 -13.98
CA ARG A 352 -16.67 -6.20 -13.55
C ARG A 352 -15.51 -6.38 -12.58
N VAL A 353 -14.52 -5.50 -12.68
CA VAL A 353 -13.35 -5.51 -11.81
C VAL A 353 -13.76 -4.97 -10.46
N VAL A 354 -13.34 -5.66 -9.41
CA VAL A 354 -13.52 -5.26 -8.01
C VAL A 354 -12.15 -5.09 -7.38
N VAL A 355 -11.94 -3.99 -6.66
CA VAL A 355 -10.69 -3.74 -5.93
C VAL A 355 -11.05 -3.45 -4.47
N TYR A 356 -10.61 -4.29 -3.54
CA TYR A 356 -10.73 -4.04 -2.09
C TYR A 356 -9.46 -3.34 -1.59
N MET A 357 -9.62 -2.31 -0.76
CA MET A 357 -8.55 -1.44 -0.31
C MET A 357 -8.75 -1.11 1.18
N GLY A 358 -7.67 -1.11 1.96
CA GLY A 358 -7.66 -0.65 3.35
C GLY A 358 -7.04 0.74 3.44
N ASP A 359 -7.54 1.54 4.38
CA ASP A 359 -6.93 2.81 4.81
C ASP A 359 -6.18 2.54 6.12
N ASP A 360 -4.84 2.42 6.08
CA ASP A 360 -4.05 2.05 7.26
C ASP A 360 -3.83 3.26 8.18
N GLN A 361 -4.87 3.57 8.93
CA GLN A 361 -4.79 4.45 10.06
C GLN A 361 -5.84 4.10 11.10
N LYS A 362 -5.57 4.45 12.36
CA LYS A 362 -6.50 4.21 13.46
C LYS A 362 -7.89 4.78 13.15
N PHE A 363 -8.87 3.89 13.20
CA PHE A 363 -10.30 4.18 13.04
C PHE A 363 -10.71 4.68 11.65
N GLU A 364 -9.86 4.52 10.64
CA GLU A 364 -10.27 4.68 9.24
C GLU A 364 -10.97 3.41 8.72
N TYR A 365 -11.18 3.33 7.40
CA TYR A 365 -12.20 2.47 6.81
C TYR A 365 -11.64 1.42 5.83
N ILE A 366 -12.52 0.48 5.45
CA ILE A 366 -12.27 -0.47 4.36
C ILE A 366 -13.12 -0.05 3.15
N TYR A 367 -12.50 -0.02 1.99
CA TYR A 367 -13.09 0.43 0.74
C TYR A 367 -13.19 -0.70 -0.29
N LYS A 368 -14.11 -0.52 -1.22
CA LYS A 368 -14.30 -1.40 -2.39
C LYS A 368 -14.60 -0.55 -3.60
N PHE A 369 -13.85 -0.70 -4.67
CA PHE A 369 -14.19 -0.16 -5.98
C PHE A 369 -14.82 -1.23 -6.87
N VAL A 370 -15.78 -0.85 -7.70
CA VAL A 370 -16.33 -1.71 -8.77
C VAL A 370 -16.34 -0.93 -10.08
N SER A 371 -15.67 -1.43 -11.11
CA SER A 371 -15.57 -0.77 -12.42
C SER A 371 -16.93 -0.68 -13.11
N ASP A 372 -17.12 0.32 -13.98
CA ASP A 372 -18.34 0.43 -14.81
C ASP A 372 -18.38 -0.61 -15.92
N LYS A 373 -17.20 -0.88 -16.51
CA LYS A 373 -17.03 -1.81 -17.63
C LYS A 373 -16.54 -3.17 -17.13
N LYS A 374 -16.72 -4.17 -17.99
CA LYS A 374 -16.32 -5.57 -17.74
C LYS A 374 -14.91 -5.83 -18.23
N TYR A 375 -14.21 -6.71 -17.53
CA TYR A 375 -12.97 -7.31 -17.97
C TYR A 375 -13.20 -8.17 -19.22
N ASP A 376 -12.36 -7.96 -20.23
CA ASP A 376 -12.32 -8.74 -21.45
C ASP A 376 -10.94 -9.40 -21.59
N PRO A 377 -10.82 -10.73 -21.39
CA PRO A 377 -9.52 -11.42 -21.46
C PRO A 377 -8.86 -11.34 -22.85
N ALA A 378 -9.61 -10.99 -23.90
CA ALA A 378 -9.06 -10.82 -25.25
C ALA A 378 -8.55 -9.40 -25.53
N ASN A 379 -8.82 -8.41 -24.67
CA ASN A 379 -8.54 -7.00 -24.94
C ASN A 379 -7.84 -6.30 -23.78
N ARG A 380 -6.51 -6.49 -23.69
CA ARG A 380 -5.66 -5.85 -22.68
C ARG A 380 -5.77 -4.31 -22.71
N GLU A 381 -5.82 -3.72 -23.89
CA GLU A 381 -5.86 -2.26 -24.04
C GLU A 381 -7.15 -1.66 -23.44
N ALA A 382 -8.30 -2.30 -23.68
CA ALA A 382 -9.55 -1.91 -23.05
C ALA A 382 -9.50 -2.13 -21.52
N ASN A 383 -8.88 -3.22 -21.07
CA ASN A 383 -8.77 -3.51 -19.64
C ASN A 383 -7.94 -2.48 -18.87
N MET A 384 -6.92 -1.92 -19.51
CA MET A 384 -6.13 -0.82 -18.97
C MET A 384 -6.96 0.45 -18.70
N GLN A 385 -8.24 0.52 -19.07
CA GLN A 385 -9.13 1.64 -18.75
C GLN A 385 -10.11 1.34 -17.61
N LEU A 386 -10.14 0.11 -17.08
CA LEU A 386 -11.20 -0.33 -16.15
C LEU A 386 -11.15 0.35 -14.78
N LEU A 387 -9.97 0.83 -14.37
CA LEU A 387 -9.79 1.56 -13.10
C LEU A 387 -10.04 3.07 -13.23
N THR A 388 -10.42 3.56 -14.42
CA THR A 388 -10.66 4.98 -14.65
C THR A 388 -12.09 5.42 -14.31
N SER A 389 -13.04 4.49 -14.24
CA SER A 389 -14.46 4.79 -14.00
C SER A 389 -15.17 3.60 -13.33
N GLY A 390 -16.02 3.90 -12.37
CA GLY A 390 -16.70 2.93 -11.52
C GLY A 390 -17.31 3.59 -10.30
N THR A 391 -17.76 2.77 -9.36
CA THR A 391 -18.29 3.22 -8.08
C THR A 391 -17.37 2.79 -6.95
N LEU A 392 -16.96 3.76 -6.12
CA LEU A 392 -16.29 3.50 -4.85
C LEU A 392 -17.32 3.31 -3.74
N TYR A 393 -17.06 2.35 -2.86
CA TYR A 393 -17.89 2.01 -1.71
C TYR A 393 -17.03 2.00 -0.45
N VAL A 394 -17.66 2.25 0.70
CA VAL A 394 -17.08 2.08 2.03
C VAL A 394 -17.86 1.02 2.81
N ALA A 395 -17.17 0.21 3.60
CA ALA A 395 -17.77 -0.83 4.41
C ALA A 395 -18.44 -0.25 5.66
N ARG A 396 -19.63 -0.75 6.00
CA ARG A 396 -20.24 -0.65 7.33
C ARG A 396 -20.44 -2.04 7.88
N PHE A 397 -19.92 -2.30 9.08
CA PHE A 397 -20.16 -3.55 9.79
C PHE A 397 -21.32 -3.38 10.77
N ASN A 398 -22.24 -4.34 10.77
CA ASN A 398 -23.43 -4.33 11.61
C ASN A 398 -23.23 -5.26 12.82
N GLN A 399 -23.91 -4.95 13.93
CA GLN A 399 -23.80 -5.70 15.19
C GLN A 399 -24.32 -7.15 15.12
N ASP A 400 -25.04 -7.51 14.06
CA ASP A 400 -25.54 -8.87 13.82
C ASP A 400 -24.55 -9.75 13.02
N GLY A 401 -23.36 -9.22 12.69
CA GLY A 401 -22.34 -9.90 11.92
C GLY A 401 -22.49 -9.77 10.41
N SER A 402 -23.51 -9.05 9.93
CA SER A 402 -23.61 -8.64 8.54
C SER A 402 -22.78 -7.38 8.26
N GLY A 403 -22.68 -7.00 6.99
CA GLY A 403 -22.09 -5.74 6.58
C GLY A 403 -22.64 -5.24 5.26
N ASP A 404 -22.56 -3.93 5.06
CA ASP A 404 -23.07 -3.23 3.90
C ASP A 404 -21.94 -2.49 3.18
N TRP A 405 -22.04 -2.42 1.85
CA TRP A 405 -21.20 -1.55 1.03
C TRP A 405 -21.98 -0.29 0.69
N LEU A 406 -21.58 0.85 1.26
CA LEU A 406 -22.23 2.13 1.06
C LEU A 406 -21.57 2.88 -0.11
N PRO A 407 -22.31 3.25 -1.16
CA PRO A 407 -21.72 3.93 -2.32
C PRO A 407 -21.33 5.36 -1.97
N LEU A 408 -20.15 5.76 -2.43
CA LEU A 408 -19.60 7.12 -2.31
C LEU A 408 -19.85 7.91 -3.59
N ILE A 409 -21.10 8.33 -3.77
CA ILE A 409 -21.58 9.04 -4.95
C ILE A 409 -22.04 10.44 -4.57
N PHE A 410 -21.56 11.45 -5.29
CA PHE A 410 -21.99 12.83 -5.10
C PHE A 410 -23.52 12.97 -5.27
N GLY A 411 -24.17 13.67 -4.34
CA GLY A 411 -25.62 13.81 -4.25
C GLY A 411 -26.35 12.66 -3.55
N GLN A 412 -25.63 11.66 -3.01
CA GLN A 412 -26.21 10.54 -2.27
C GLN A 412 -25.61 10.45 -0.87
N ASN A 413 -26.36 9.88 0.09
CA ASN A 413 -25.87 9.57 1.44
C ASN A 413 -25.21 10.78 2.16
N GLY A 414 -25.67 12.00 1.87
CA GLY A 414 -25.13 13.24 2.43
C GLY A 414 -23.82 13.74 1.77
N LEU A 415 -23.35 13.11 0.70
CA LEU A 415 -22.17 13.53 -0.06
C LEU A 415 -22.52 14.64 -1.05
N ASP A 416 -22.88 15.82 -0.53
CA ASP A 416 -23.26 16.98 -1.32
C ASP A 416 -22.63 18.27 -0.77
N LYS A 417 -22.96 19.41 -1.42
CA LYS A 417 -22.40 20.72 -1.08
C LYS A 417 -22.67 21.15 0.35
N SER A 418 -23.78 20.71 0.96
CA SER A 418 -24.09 21.06 2.35
C SER A 418 -23.10 20.45 3.35
N ASN A 419 -22.40 19.37 2.97
CA ASN A 419 -21.36 18.72 3.75
C ASN A 419 -19.95 18.91 3.15
N GLY A 420 -19.77 19.92 2.28
CA GLY A 420 -18.45 20.32 1.77
C GLY A 420 -17.93 19.52 0.58
N PHE A 421 -18.79 18.76 -0.11
CA PHE A 421 -18.44 18.10 -1.38
C PHE A 421 -18.94 18.95 -2.55
N GLU A 422 -18.06 19.34 -3.46
CA GLU A 422 -18.46 20.16 -4.63
C GLU A 422 -18.82 19.32 -5.86
N SER A 423 -18.23 18.13 -5.98
CA SER A 423 -18.34 17.24 -7.13
C SER A 423 -18.03 15.78 -6.73
N GLN A 424 -18.08 14.85 -7.68
CA GLN A 424 -17.66 13.45 -7.48
C GLN A 424 -16.15 13.28 -7.30
N GLY A 425 -15.36 14.20 -7.87
CA GLY A 425 -13.90 14.19 -7.88
C GLY A 425 -13.29 15.36 -7.15
#